data_AF-X1HZ06-F1
#
_entry.id   AF-X1HZ06-F1
#
_cell.length_a   1.000
_cell.length_b   1.000
_cell.length_c   1.000
_cell.angle_alpha   90.00
_cell.angle_beta   90.00
_cell.angle_gamma   90.00
#
_symmetry.space_group_name_H-M   'P 1'
#
loop_
_entity.id
_entity.type
_entity.pdbx_description
1 polymer ?
#
loop_
_entity_poly.entity_id
_entity_poly.type
_entity_poly.pdbx_seq_one_letter_code
_entity_poly.pdbx_strand_id
1 'polypeptide(L)'
;VFSRQAYLSLDYFKKTGTIIKADTDNIDLINKIRQLKQSGKFSLLKTDWTKLVHYEKIQIDNNEPLKVEQQAFLKAVADKSKLPEVSAEEGLAAMECAQEILASIRRHRWDR
;
A
#
# COMPACT_ATOMS: atom_id res chain seq x y z
N VAL A 1 -4.30 -6.84 -0.91
CA VAL A 1 -4.46 -6.32 -2.30
C VAL A 1 -3.62 -7.18 -3.22
N PHE A 2 -4.15 -7.59 -4.37
CA PHE A 2 -3.48 -8.50 -5.30
C PHE A 2 -3.25 -7.82 -6.66
N SER A 3 -2.04 -7.95 -7.18
CA SER A 3 -1.65 -7.63 -8.54
C SER A 3 -0.90 -8.82 -9.14
N ARG A 4 -0.87 -8.93 -10.46
CA ARG A 4 -0.15 -9.99 -11.18
C ARG A 4 1.34 -10.08 -10.81
N GLN A 5 1.94 -8.98 -10.36
CA GLN A 5 3.37 -8.88 -10.04
C GLN A 5 3.64 -8.67 -8.54
N ALA A 6 2.61 -8.48 -7.72
CA ALA A 6 2.79 -8.15 -6.31
C ALA A 6 1.61 -8.62 -5.45
N TYR A 7 1.93 -9.17 -4.30
CA TYR A 7 0.99 -9.53 -3.25
C TYR A 7 1.30 -8.69 -2.00
N LEU A 8 0.29 -7.98 -1.51
CA LEU A 8 0.35 -7.22 -0.26
C LEU A 8 -0.68 -7.81 0.72
N SER A 9 -0.17 -8.31 1.83
CA SER A 9 -0.95 -8.76 2.99
C SER A 9 -0.69 -7.82 4.17
N LEU A 10 -1.74 -7.35 4.82
CA LEU A 10 -1.66 -6.48 5.98
C LEU A 10 -2.37 -7.16 7.15
N ASP A 11 -1.66 -7.31 8.28
CA ASP A 11 -2.23 -7.70 9.56
C ASP A 11 -2.27 -6.45 10.45
N TYR A 12 -3.43 -5.79 10.46
CA TYR A 12 -3.66 -4.57 11.23
C TYR A 12 -3.62 -4.81 12.73
N PHE A 13 -3.98 -6.01 13.20
CA PHE A 13 -3.95 -6.35 14.61
C PHE A 13 -2.51 -6.49 15.10
N LYS A 14 -1.65 -7.17 14.33
CA LYS A 14 -0.23 -7.31 14.63
C LYS A 14 0.62 -6.12 14.18
N LYS A 15 0.04 -5.14 13.48
CA LYS A 15 0.74 -3.98 12.90
C LYS A 15 1.91 -4.41 12.01
N THR A 16 1.71 -5.48 11.23
CA THR A 16 2.72 -6.00 10.30
C THR A 16 2.16 -6.15 8.89
N GLY A 17 2.95 -5.78 7.89
CA GLY A 17 2.67 -6.04 6.48
C GLY A 17 3.67 -7.04 5.89
N THR A 18 3.22 -7.82 4.92
CA THR A 18 4.08 -8.65 4.09
C THR A 18 3.86 -8.26 2.63
N ILE A 19 4.95 -7.87 1.98
CA ILE A 19 5.00 -7.63 0.54
C ILE A 19 5.78 -8.77 -0.10
N ILE A 20 5.18 -9.34 -1.15
CA ILE A 20 5.83 -10.30 -2.03
C ILE A 20 5.77 -9.71 -3.44
N LYS A 21 6.91 -9.35 -4.01
CA LYS A 21 7.00 -8.88 -5.41
C LYS A 21 7.69 -9.93 -6.25
N ALA A 22 7.23 -10.12 -7.49
CA ALA A 22 7.99 -10.84 -8.48
C ALA A 22 9.26 -10.02 -8.78
N ASP A 23 10.42 -10.59 -8.51
CA ASP A 23 11.69 -9.92 -8.77
C ASP A 23 12.03 -10.05 -10.26
N THR A 24 11.81 -8.97 -11.00
CA THR A 24 12.09 -8.90 -12.44
C THR A 24 13.58 -8.70 -12.74
N ASP A 25 14.39 -8.31 -11.76
CA ASP A 25 15.79 -7.97 -11.96
C ASP A 25 16.69 -9.22 -11.99
N ASN A 26 16.15 -10.35 -11.53
CA ASN A 26 16.83 -11.65 -11.57
C ASN A 26 16.75 -12.36 -12.95
N ILE A 27 16.95 -11.58 -14.02
CA ILE A 27 16.92 -12.03 -15.42
C ILE A 27 17.96 -13.15 -15.66
N ASP A 28 19.10 -13.10 -14.96
CA ASP A 28 20.16 -14.11 -15.05
C ASP A 28 19.71 -15.48 -14.55
N LEU A 29 18.93 -15.53 -13.46
CA LEU A 29 18.36 -16.77 -12.94
C LEU A 29 17.34 -17.36 -13.92
N ILE A 30 16.50 -16.52 -14.54
CA ILE A 30 15.53 -16.93 -15.55
C ILE A 30 16.22 -17.49 -16.80
N ASN A 31 17.29 -16.83 -17.26
CA ASN A 31 18.08 -17.29 -18.42
C ASN A 31 18.82 -18.60 -18.11
N LYS A 32 19.36 -18.74 -16.91
CA LYS A 32 20.01 -19.98 -16.46
C LYS A 32 19.02 -21.15 -16.36
N ILE A 33 17.80 -20.89 -15.89
CA ILE A 33 16.70 -21.89 -15.89
C ILE A 33 16.34 -22.29 -17.32
N ARG A 34 16.24 -21.35 -18.27
CA ARG A 34 15.99 -21.67 -19.69
C ARG A 34 17.11 -22.54 -20.29
N GLN A 35 18.37 -22.22 -20.04
CA GLN A 35 19.53 -22.99 -20.51
C GLN A 35 19.59 -24.39 -19.91
N LEU A 36 19.30 -24.54 -18.62
CA LEU A 36 19.22 -25.85 -17.95
C LEU A 36 18.05 -26.70 -18.46
N LYS A 37 16.93 -26.05 -18.83
CA LYS A 37 15.78 -26.71 -19.46
C LYS A 37 16.11 -27.19 -20.88
N GLN A 38 16.83 -26.39 -21.66
CA GLN A 38 17.29 -26.76 -23.01
C GLN A 38 18.33 -27.90 -23.00
N SER A 39 19.17 -27.98 -21.96
CA SER A 39 20.18 -29.03 -21.81
C SER A 39 19.67 -30.31 -21.13
N GLY A 40 18.38 -30.41 -20.83
CA GLY A 40 17.74 -31.60 -20.25
C GLY A 40 18.15 -31.94 -18.80
N LYS A 41 18.97 -31.10 -18.15
CA LYS A 41 19.44 -31.28 -16.76
C LYS A 41 18.67 -30.46 -15.74
N PHE A 42 17.49 -29.98 -16.11
CA PHE A 42 16.68 -29.13 -15.24
C PHE A 42 16.02 -29.94 -14.12
N SER A 43 16.31 -29.57 -12.88
CA SER A 43 15.68 -30.17 -11.70
C SER A 43 14.93 -29.09 -10.92
N LEU A 44 13.61 -29.26 -10.85
CA LEU A 44 12.69 -28.38 -10.10
C LEU A 44 13.02 -28.33 -8.61
N LEU A 45 13.56 -29.41 -8.07
CA LEU A 45 13.86 -29.58 -6.64
C LEU A 45 15.21 -28.96 -6.21
N LYS A 46 16.14 -28.77 -7.15
CA LYS A 46 17.45 -28.17 -6.87
C LYS A 46 17.50 -26.66 -7.11
N THR A 47 16.42 -26.10 -7.64
CA THR A 47 16.35 -24.67 -7.97
C THR A 47 15.79 -23.91 -6.78
N ASP A 48 16.51 -22.90 -6.32
CA ASP A 48 16.08 -22.03 -5.24
C ASP A 48 15.11 -20.96 -5.75
N TRP A 49 13.82 -21.26 -5.66
CA TRP A 49 12.74 -20.39 -6.13
C TRP A 49 12.57 -19.12 -5.30
N THR A 50 13.12 -19.08 -4.08
CA THR A 50 12.98 -17.93 -3.17
C THR A 50 13.69 -16.69 -3.71
N LYS A 51 14.68 -16.85 -4.59
CA LYS A 51 15.41 -15.75 -5.25
C LYS A 51 14.65 -15.04 -6.37
N LEU A 52 13.54 -15.62 -6.82
CA LEU A 52 12.69 -15.02 -7.86
C LEU A 52 11.60 -14.12 -7.27
N VAL A 53 11.52 -14.06 -5.94
CA VAL A 53 10.53 -13.25 -5.23
C VAL A 53 11.23 -12.37 -4.21
N HIS A 54 10.92 -11.08 -4.25
CA HIS A 54 11.35 -10.14 -3.23
C HIS A 54 10.35 -10.19 -2.07
N TYR A 55 10.79 -10.66 -0.91
CA TYR A 55 9.99 -10.75 0.31
C TYR A 55 10.41 -9.66 1.29
N GLU A 56 9.47 -8.78 1.64
CA GLU A 56 9.70 -7.70 2.60
C GLU A 56 8.64 -7.74 3.70
N LYS A 57 9.10 -7.76 4.96
CA LYS A 57 8.22 -7.63 6.12
C LYS A 57 8.27 -6.19 6.61
N ILE A 58 7.15 -5.50 6.49
CA ILE A 58 7.00 -4.11 6.90
C ILE A 58 6.45 -4.09 8.32
N GLN A 59 7.07 -3.29 9.17
CA GLN A 59 6.49 -2.90 10.45
C GLN A 59 5.63 -1.67 10.20
N ILE A 60 4.34 -1.78 10.51
CA ILE A 60 3.43 -0.63 10.42
C ILE A 60 3.73 0.22 11.64
N ASP A 61 4.16 1.45 11.43
CA ASP A 61 4.48 2.39 12.50
C ASP A 61 3.28 2.53 13.45
N ASN A 62 3.56 2.56 14.75
CA ASN A 62 2.57 2.48 15.83
C ASN A 62 1.88 3.82 16.13
N ASN A 63 2.02 4.78 15.21
CA ASN A 63 1.36 6.06 15.28
C ASN A 63 -0.11 5.88 14.90
N GLU A 64 -0.89 5.44 15.90
CA GLU A 64 -2.35 5.32 15.76
C GLU A 64 -2.92 6.66 15.27
N PRO A 65 -3.53 6.70 14.06
CA PRO A 65 -3.90 7.95 13.42
C PRO A 65 -4.74 8.86 14.31
N LEU A 66 -5.69 8.26 15.03
CA LEU A 66 -6.57 8.99 15.96
C LEU A 66 -5.80 9.61 17.14
N LYS A 67 -4.75 8.94 17.62
CA LYS A 67 -3.91 9.46 18.71
C LYS A 67 -3.06 10.62 18.22
N VAL A 68 -2.52 10.53 17.00
CA VAL A 68 -1.75 11.61 16.37
C VAL A 68 -2.62 12.84 16.15
N GLU A 69 -3.83 12.65 15.63
CA GLU A 69 -4.81 13.71 15.42
C GLU A 69 -5.18 14.42 16.74
N GLN A 70 -5.50 13.67 17.79
CA GLN A 70 -5.82 14.24 19.11
C GLN A 70 -4.63 15.00 19.71
N GLN A 71 -3.41 14.49 19.54
CA GLN A 71 -2.21 15.19 20.00
C GLN A 71 -1.97 16.48 19.21
N ALA A 72 -2.23 16.50 17.90
CA ALA A 72 -2.14 17.69 17.08
C ALA A 72 -3.17 18.74 17.53
N PHE A 73 -4.40 18.32 17.82
CA PHE A 73 -5.44 19.18 18.36
C PHE A 73 -5.02 19.82 19.70
N LEU A 74 -4.56 19.01 20.66
CA LEU A 74 -4.11 19.52 21.96
C LEU A 74 -2.95 20.51 21.83
N LYS A 75 -2.01 20.27 20.90
CA LYS A 75 -0.90 21.19 20.62
C LYS A 75 -1.39 22.53 20.07
N ALA A 76 -2.35 22.51 19.15
CA ALA A 76 -2.93 23.75 18.58
C ALA A 76 -3.74 24.54 19.62
N VAL A 77 -4.42 23.86 20.54
CA VAL A 77 -5.11 24.52 21.67
C VAL A 77 -4.12 25.15 22.64
N ALA A 78 -3.02 24.46 22.94
CA ALA A 78 -2.00 24.94 23.86
C ALA A 78 -1.14 26.07 23.28
N ASP A 79 -0.93 26.08 21.96
CA ASP A 79 -0.05 27.02 21.26
C ASP A 79 -0.73 27.53 19.99
N LYS A 80 -1.18 28.80 20.02
CA LYS A 80 -1.87 29.45 18.90
C LYS A 80 -1.00 29.63 17.64
N SER A 81 0.32 29.44 17.75
CA SER A 81 1.21 29.45 16.58
C SER A 81 1.21 28.11 15.83
N LYS A 82 0.62 27.06 16.43
CA LYS A 82 0.49 25.74 15.83
C LYS A 82 -0.92 25.52 15.30
N LEU A 83 -1.01 25.00 14.08
CA LEU A 83 -2.25 24.57 13.46
C LEU A 83 -2.36 23.03 13.53
N PRO A 84 -3.57 22.48 13.68
CA PRO A 84 -3.79 21.06 13.48
C PRO A 84 -3.46 20.68 12.02
N GLU A 85 -3.21 19.39 11.78
CA GLU A 85 -2.92 18.86 10.43
C GLU A 85 -4.05 19.14 9.43
N VAL A 86 -5.29 19.23 9.92
CA VAL A 86 -6.46 19.63 9.14
C VAL A 86 -7.10 20.84 9.81
N SER A 87 -7.11 21.97 9.12
CA SER A 87 -7.78 23.21 9.52
C SER A 87 -9.29 23.15 9.29
N ALA A 88 -10.02 24.14 9.83
CA ALA A 88 -11.46 24.23 9.65
C ALA A 88 -11.83 24.50 8.18
N GLU A 89 -11.03 25.32 7.50
CA GLU A 89 -11.19 25.69 6.10
C GLU A 89 -10.99 24.50 5.18
N GLU A 90 -9.97 23.67 5.44
CA GLU A 90 -9.74 22.42 4.71
C GLU A 90 -10.86 21.41 4.95
N GLY A 91 -11.35 21.31 6.18
CA GLY A 91 -12.51 20.48 6.50
C GLY A 91 -13.78 20.91 5.75
N LEU A 92 -14.03 22.23 5.65
CA LEU A 92 -15.14 22.78 4.89
C LEU A 92 -15.03 22.48 3.40
N ALA A 93 -13.85 22.75 2.80
CA ALA A 93 -13.62 22.49 1.38
C ALA A 93 -13.80 21.00 1.02
N ALA A 94 -13.37 20.10 1.91
CA ALA A 94 -13.59 18.66 1.72
C ALA A 94 -15.08 18.28 1.74
N MET A 95 -15.88 18.89 2.63
CA MET A 95 -17.33 18.69 2.69
C MET A 95 -18.04 19.22 1.44
N GLU A 96 -17.65 20.41 0.98
CA GLU A 96 -18.18 21.00 -0.26
C GLU A 96 -17.87 20.10 -1.47
N CYS A 97 -16.63 19.65 -1.61
CA CYS A 97 -16.23 18.71 -2.66
C CYS A 97 -17.04 17.40 -2.61
N ALA A 98 -17.23 16.82 -1.43
CA ALA A 98 -18.05 15.62 -1.27
C ALA A 98 -19.51 15.86 -1.71
N GLN A 99 -20.08 17.03 -1.39
CA GLN A 99 -21.41 17.42 -1.82
C GLN A 99 -21.50 17.58 -3.35
N GLU A 100 -20.49 18.17 -3.98
CA GLU A 100 -20.41 18.29 -5.45
C GLU A 100 -20.37 16.92 -6.14
N ILE A 101 -19.57 15.99 -5.62
CA ILE A 101 -19.51 14.60 -6.12
C ILE A 101 -20.89 13.95 -6.03
N LEU A 102 -21.57 14.07 -4.88
CA LEU A 102 -22.93 13.52 -4.69
C LEU A 102 -23.94 14.17 -5.65
N ALA A 103 -23.86 15.48 -5.85
CA ALA A 103 -24.72 16.18 -6.80
C ALA A 103 -24.46 15.71 -8.24
N SER A 104 -23.20 15.50 -8.62
CA SER A 104 -22.82 14.99 -9.95
C SER A 104 -23.36 13.58 -10.20
N ILE A 105 -23.20 12.67 -9.24
CA ILE A 105 -23.74 11.31 -9.31
C ILE A 105 -25.27 11.31 -9.44
N ARG A 106 -25.96 12.21 -8.72
CA ARG A 106 -27.42 12.34 -8.80
C ARG A 106 -27.90 12.85 -10.16
N ARG A 107 -27.15 13.75 -10.80
CA ARG A 107 -27.47 14.28 -12.14
C ARG A 107 -27.21 13.25 -13.24
N HIS A 108 -26.18 12.42 -13.07
CA HIS A 108 -25.79 11.40 -14.04
C HIS A 108 -26.16 10.01 -13.53
N ARG A 109 -27.46 9.79 -13.34
CA ARG A 109 -27.96 8.46 -13.02
C ARG A 109 -27.70 7.54 -14.21
N TRP A 110 -27.15 6.38 -13.90
CA TRP A 110 -26.99 5.31 -14.89
C TRP A 110 -28.39 4.77 -15.21
N ASP A 111 -28.96 5.19 -16.33
CA ASP A 111 -30.17 4.58 -16.85
C ASP A 111 -29.82 3.14 -17.25
N ARG A 112 -30.55 2.18 -16.69
CA ARG A 112 -30.51 0.77 -17.13
C ARG A 112 -31.49 0.57 -18.26
#